data_AF-A0A5N5L7T0-F1
#
_entry.id   AF-A0A5N5L7T0-F1
#
_cell.length_a   1.000
_cell.length_b   1.000
_cell.length_c   1.000
_cell.angle_alpha   90.00
_cell.angle_beta   90.00
_cell.angle_gamma   90.00
#
_symmetry.space_group_name_H-M   'P 1'
#
loop_
_entity.id
_entity.type
_entity.pdbx_description
1 polymer ?
#
loop_
_entity_poly.entity_id
_entity_poly.type
_entity_poly.pdbx_seq_one_letter_code
_entity_poly.pdbx_strand_id
1 'polypeptide(L)'
;MAADSADRRELMMPTKYQDRENNPERTKMLNPPKSKSEQKVGVVYYLTRNGQFEQPHFMEVHLSSPRGLQLKDVTERINHLRGQGMANLYSWSSKR
;
A
#
# COMPACT_ATOMS: atom_id res chain seq x y z
N MET A 1 -78.87 -22.93 -20.69
CA MET A 1 -78.51 -23.18 -19.28
C MET A 1 -78.20 -21.84 -18.63
N ALA A 2 -78.69 -21.62 -17.41
CA ALA A 2 -78.89 -20.30 -16.81
C ALA A 2 -77.76 -19.86 -15.83
N ALA A 3 -77.50 -18.54 -15.87
CA ALA A 3 -77.17 -17.53 -14.84
C ALA A 3 -76.23 -17.77 -13.62
N ASP A 4 -75.45 -16.70 -13.37
CA ASP A 4 -75.01 -16.13 -12.07
C ASP A 4 -73.94 -16.93 -11.27
N SER A 5 -73.02 -16.39 -10.46
CA SER A 5 -72.94 -15.13 -9.70
C SER A 5 -71.48 -14.81 -9.32
N ALA A 6 -71.25 -13.56 -8.91
CA ALA A 6 -70.06 -13.05 -8.24
C ALA A 6 -69.80 -13.65 -6.83
N ASP A 7 -68.55 -13.59 -6.33
CA ASP A 7 -68.33 -13.22 -4.92
C ASP A 7 -66.95 -12.60 -4.69
N ARG A 8 -66.98 -11.50 -3.96
CA ARG A 8 -65.91 -10.56 -3.65
C ARG A 8 -65.68 -10.66 -2.15
N ARG A 9 -64.47 -10.97 -1.69
CA ARG A 9 -64.12 -10.88 -0.26
C ARG A 9 -62.83 -10.10 -0.08
N GLU A 10 -62.98 -8.81 0.19
CA GLU A 10 -62.08 -8.11 1.11
C GLU A 10 -62.27 -8.69 2.51
N LEU A 11 -61.27 -8.67 3.38
CA LEU A 11 -61.42 -8.44 4.83
C LEU A 11 -60.05 -8.21 5.51
N MET A 12 -59.91 -7.01 6.07
CA MET A 12 -59.32 -6.66 7.38
C MET A 12 -57.79 -6.70 7.62
N MET A 13 -57.24 -5.48 7.68
CA MET A 13 -56.07 -4.98 8.46
C MET A 13 -56.34 -5.12 10.00
N PRO A 14 -55.52 -4.67 11.00
CA PRO A 14 -54.31 -3.81 11.00
C PRO A 14 -53.20 -4.14 12.08
N THR A 15 -52.12 -3.35 12.08
CA THR A 15 -51.42 -2.76 13.26
C THR A 15 -49.91 -3.03 13.39
N LYS A 16 -49.21 -1.89 13.54
CA LYS A 16 -47.79 -1.67 13.78
C LYS A 16 -47.28 -2.41 15.03
N TYR A 17 -46.07 -2.95 14.93
CA TYR A 17 -45.16 -3.10 16.06
C TYR A 17 -43.82 -2.45 15.70
N GLN A 18 -43.63 -1.23 16.18
CA GLN A 18 -42.31 -0.67 16.45
C GLN A 18 -41.98 -1.06 17.88
N ASP A 19 -41.01 -1.96 18.06
CA ASP A 19 -40.32 -2.20 19.32
C ASP A 19 -38.83 -2.26 18.96
N ARG A 20 -38.12 -1.14 19.08
CA ARG A 20 -37.43 -0.69 20.29
C ARG A 20 -36.07 -1.39 20.45
N GLU A 21 -35.06 -0.64 20.00
CA GLU A 21 -33.75 -0.46 20.62
C GLU A 21 -32.73 -1.62 20.65
N ASN A 22 -31.50 -1.22 20.28
CA ASN A 22 -30.23 -1.67 20.84
C ASN A 22 -29.59 -2.94 20.27
N ASN A 23 -28.86 -2.78 19.16
CA ASN A 23 -27.59 -3.49 19.04
C ASN A 23 -26.56 -2.54 18.39
N PRO A 24 -25.55 -2.05 19.14
CA PRO A 24 -24.48 -1.27 18.57
C PRO A 24 -23.60 -2.25 17.83
N GLU A 25 -23.90 -2.47 16.54
CA GLU A 25 -23.01 -3.20 15.66
C GLU A 25 -21.65 -2.52 15.75
N ARG A 26 -20.79 -3.24 16.45
CA ARG A 26 -19.43 -2.93 16.82
C ARG A 26 -18.63 -2.98 15.53
N THR A 27 -18.86 -2.05 14.62
CA THR A 27 -17.95 -1.69 13.54
C THR A 27 -16.77 -1.04 14.23
N LYS A 28 -15.94 -1.89 14.86
CA LYS A 28 -14.56 -1.56 15.09
C LYS A 28 -14.00 -1.40 13.69
N MET A 29 -13.95 -0.15 13.26
CA MET A 29 -13.05 0.29 12.21
C MET A 29 -11.68 -0.19 12.66
N LEU A 30 -11.31 -1.38 12.20
CA LEU A 30 -9.97 -1.90 12.34
C LEU A 30 -9.15 -0.98 11.45
N ASN A 31 -8.65 0.12 12.01
CA ASN A 31 -7.61 0.88 11.35
C ASN A 31 -6.52 -0.15 11.02
N PRO A 32 -6.24 -0.45 9.74
CA PRO A 32 -5.09 -1.28 9.45
C PRO A 32 -3.90 -0.59 10.12
N PRO A 33 -3.00 -1.33 10.79
CA PRO A 33 -1.81 -0.73 11.35
C PRO A 33 -1.17 0.03 10.19
N LYS A 34 -1.03 1.35 10.33
CA LYS A 34 -0.30 2.17 9.36
C LYS A 34 1.04 1.48 9.23
N SER A 35 1.23 0.72 8.16
CA SER A 35 2.48 0.07 7.87
C SER A 35 3.50 1.18 7.94
N LYS A 36 4.55 1.01 8.75
CA LYS A 36 5.65 1.97 8.86
C LYS A 36 5.95 2.39 7.43
N SER A 37 5.62 3.63 7.06
CA SER A 37 5.70 4.08 5.69
C SER A 37 7.12 3.82 5.26
N GLU A 38 7.32 2.83 4.38
CA GLU A 38 8.64 2.39 3.98
C GLU A 38 9.25 3.61 3.28
N GLN A 39 10.11 4.34 3.99
CA GLN A 39 10.65 5.58 3.47
C GLN A 39 11.61 5.20 2.36
N LYS A 40 11.19 5.41 1.11
CA LYS A 40 11.98 5.18 -0.09
C LYS A 40 12.44 6.52 -0.64
N VAL A 41 13.68 6.53 -1.12
CA VAL A 41 14.26 7.69 -1.79
C VAL A 41 14.82 7.29 -3.14
N GLY A 42 14.65 8.16 -4.14
CA GLY A 42 15.29 8.00 -5.44
C GLY A 42 16.76 8.40 -5.36
N VAL A 43 17.64 7.53 -5.86
CA VAL A 43 19.08 7.76 -5.92
C VAL A 43 19.53 7.59 -7.36
N VAL A 44 20.31 8.56 -7.86
CA VAL A 44 21.04 8.44 -9.12
C VAL A 44 22.52 8.28 -8.80
N TYR A 45 23.15 7.24 -9.34
CA TYR A 45 24.59 7.01 -9.21
C TYR A 45 25.27 6.87 -10.57
N TYR A 46 26.56 7.19 -10.56
CA TYR A 46 27.44 7.10 -11.71
C TYR A 46 28.56 6.13 -11.35
N LEU A 47 28.92 5.26 -12.30
CA LEU A 47 30.07 4.38 -12.17
C LEU A 47 31.13 4.83 -13.18
N THR A 48 32.38 4.76 -12.77
CA THR A 48 33.51 5.08 -13.64
C THR A 48 34.49 3.92 -13.59
N ARG A 49 34.85 3.38 -14.76
CA ARG A 49 35.87 2.34 -14.88
C ARG A 49 36.86 2.78 -15.95
N ASN A 50 38.15 2.78 -15.62
CA ASN A 50 39.22 3.20 -16.54
C ASN A 50 39.01 4.62 -17.12
N GLY A 51 38.46 5.54 -16.32
CA GLY A 51 38.18 6.92 -16.74
C GLY A 51 36.96 7.10 -17.65
N GLN A 52 36.23 6.03 -17.99
CA GLN A 52 34.99 6.11 -18.75
C GLN A 52 33.79 6.14 -17.80
N PHE A 53 32.92 7.13 -17.96
CA PHE A 53 31.68 7.24 -17.22
C PHE A 53 30.60 6.35 -17.85
N GLU A 54 30.07 5.43 -17.06
CA GLU A 54 28.86 4.70 -17.40
C GLU A 54 27.65 5.63 -17.35
N GLN A 55 26.56 5.26 -18.03
CA GLN A 55 25.31 5.99 -17.96
C GLN A 55 24.81 6.10 -16.51
N PRO A 56 24.11 7.20 -16.15
CA PRO A 56 23.53 7.34 -14.82
C PRO A 56 22.51 6.24 -14.55
N HIS A 57 22.54 5.70 -13.34
CA HIS A 57 21.61 4.66 -12.90
C HIS A 57 20.71 5.18 -11.81
N PHE A 58 19.40 5.13 -12.07
CA PHE A 58 18.39 5.41 -11.06
C PHE A 58 18.03 4.14 -10.29
N MET A 59 17.86 4.27 -8.97
CA MET A 59 17.28 3.23 -8.14
C MET A 59 16.54 3.84 -6.95
N GLU A 60 15.52 3.13 -6.48
CA GLU A 60 14.89 3.42 -5.19
C GLU A 60 15.61 2.69 -4.08
N VAL A 61 15.95 3.42 -3.02
CA VAL A 61 16.64 2.90 -1.84
C VAL A 61 15.74 3.07 -0.63
N HIS A 62 15.62 2.01 0.16
CA HIS A 62 14.93 2.03 1.45
C HIS A 62 15.84 2.63 2.52
N LEU A 63 15.30 3.54 3.33
CA LEU A 63 16.06 4.13 4.43
C LEU A 63 16.13 3.16 5.61
N SER A 64 17.36 2.84 6.06
CA SER A 64 17.54 2.05 7.29
C SER A 64 17.38 2.88 8.56
N SER A 65 17.52 4.20 8.46
CA SER A 65 17.52 5.12 9.60
C SER A 65 16.61 6.33 9.34
N PRO A 66 15.90 6.83 10.38
CA PRO A 66 15.13 8.06 10.28
C PRO A 66 16.02 9.31 10.06
N ARG A 67 17.34 9.19 10.24
CA ARG A 67 18.30 10.28 9.99
C ARG A 67 18.53 10.56 8.51
N GLY A 68 17.98 9.74 7.62
CA GLY A 68 18.11 9.87 6.17
C GLY A 68 18.99 8.77 5.56
N LEU A 69 19.27 8.94 4.27
CA LEU A 69 20.00 7.99 3.46
C LEU A 69 21.45 7.84 3.94
N GLN A 70 21.86 6.60 4.18
CA GLN A 70 23.25 6.27 4.47
C GLN A 70 23.88 5.52 3.30
N LEU A 71 25.21 5.58 3.18
CA LEU A 71 25.93 4.85 2.14
C LEU A 71 25.64 3.34 2.19
N LYS A 72 25.48 2.77 3.39
CA LYS A 72 25.13 1.36 3.58
C LYS A 72 23.84 0.97 2.84
N ASP A 73 22.83 1.83 2.88
CA ASP A 73 21.54 1.58 2.23
C ASP A 73 21.71 1.49 0.70
N VAL A 74 22.53 2.39 0.15
CA VAL A 74 22.86 2.47 -1.27
C VAL A 74 23.66 1.23 -1.71
N THR A 75 24.71 0.87 -0.97
CA THR A 75 25.58 -0.26 -1.33
C THR A 75 24.86 -1.60 -1.20
N GLU A 76 24.02 -1.79 -0.19
CA GLU A 76 23.15 -2.96 -0.07
C GLU A 76 22.17 -3.06 -1.25
N ARG A 77 21.53 -1.94 -1.64
CA ARG A 77 20.62 -1.94 -2.80
C ARG A 77 21.35 -2.26 -4.10
N ILE A 78 22.58 -1.77 -4.29
CA ILE A 78 23.38 -2.07 -5.48
C ILE A 78 23.78 -3.54 -5.51
N ASN A 79 24.20 -4.11 -4.37
CA ASN A 79 24.50 -5.53 -4.27
C ASN A 79 23.26 -6.40 -4.55
N HIS A 80 22.08 -5.95 -4.12
CA HIS A 80 20.82 -6.64 -4.42
C HIS A 80 20.45 -6.60 -5.91
N LEU A 81 20.63 -5.45 -6.56
CA LEU A 81 20.25 -5.27 -7.98
C LEU A 81 21.27 -5.83 -8.97
N ARG A 82 22.57 -5.85 -8.61
CA ARG A 82 23.67 -6.19 -9.54
C ARG A 82 24.48 -7.42 -9.14
N GLY A 83 24.23 -7.98 -7.96
CA GLY A 83 24.96 -9.12 -7.42
C GLY A 83 25.88 -8.75 -6.27
N GLN A 84 26.14 -9.75 -5.42
CA GLN A 84 26.91 -9.57 -4.19
C GLN A 84 28.32 -9.05 -4.49
N GLY A 85 28.77 -8.05 -3.72
CA GLY A 85 30.13 -7.52 -3.79
C GLY A 85 30.34 -6.47 -4.88
N MET A 86 29.34 -6.20 -5.74
CA MET A 86 29.42 -5.14 -6.75
C MET A 86 29.76 -3.78 -6.16
N ALA A 87 29.17 -3.45 -5.01
CA ALA A 87 29.45 -2.18 -4.36
C ALA A 87 30.90 -2.06 -3.86
N ASN A 88 31.58 -3.18 -3.61
CA ASN A 88 32.96 -3.19 -3.10
C ASN A 88 34.01 -2.96 -4.21
N LEU A 89 33.61 -3.06 -5.48
CA LEU A 89 34.50 -2.82 -6.63
C LEU A 89 34.78 -1.34 -6.88
N TYR A 90 34.04 -0.45 -6.22
CA TYR A 90 34.08 0.99 -6.44
C TYR A 90 34.25 1.75 -5.12
N SER A 91 34.81 2.95 -5.21
CA SER A 91 34.76 3.92 -4.12
C SER A 91 33.59 4.87 -4.34
N TRP A 92 32.84 5.13 -3.26
CA TRP A 92 31.60 5.91 -3.33
C TRP A 92 31.81 7.34 -2.83
N SER A 93 31.23 8.29 -3.55
CA SER A 93 31.15 9.69 -3.14
C SER A 93 29.76 10.24 -3.47
N SER A 94 29.35 11.30 -2.80
CA SER A 94 28.10 12.00 -3.08
C SER A 94 28.37 13.43 -3.54
N LYS A 95 27.55 13.90 -4.48
CA LYS A 95 27.50 15.31 -4.87
C LYS A 95 26.80 16.10 -3.75
N ARG A 96 27.36 17.25 -3.39
CA ARG A 96 26.77 18.22 -2.45
C ARG A 96 26.16 19.39 -3.21
#